data_AF-A0A134CH38-F1
#
_entry.id   AF-A0A134CH38-F1
#
_cell.length_a   1.000
_cell.length_b   1.000
_cell.length_c   1.000
_cell.angle_alpha   90.00
_cell.angle_beta   90.00
_cell.angle_gamma   90.00
#
_symmetry.space_group_name_H-M   'P 1'
#
loop_
_entity.id
_entity.type
_entity.pdbx_description
1 polymer ?
#
loop_
_entity_poly.entity_id
_entity_poly.type
_entity_poly.pdbx_seq_one_letter_code
_entity_poly.pdbx_strand_id
1 'polypeptide(L)'
;MYIGNVCGIGHALCTKREQQKKDHYETMVASGLSWTMTLLFMVLHDKYRFGRNRLKAVMDFFNTIDADGTQPQGFVLLWRDMLDANGFERMKTEYLAEKLRRALLDRERDKRCIVHTQDIIAGAMIVTAYCLYTVYGFRKKRLHDFQAYVSDLVYLVAKKEIPIWDFMECLYRECGIEQDILTEYKRIHGPIVI
;
A
#
# COMPACT_ATOMS: atom_id res chain seq x y z
N MET A 1 -46.76 -6.66 36.64
CA MET A 1 -45.36 -7.14 36.52
C MET A 1 -44.92 -6.90 35.09
N TYR A 2 -44.29 -5.74 34.81
CA TYR A 2 -43.75 -5.42 33.48
C TYR A 2 -42.28 -5.82 33.47
N ILE A 3 -41.95 -6.88 32.74
CA ILE A 3 -40.57 -7.28 32.47
C ILE A 3 -40.17 -6.60 31.17
N GLY A 4 -39.16 -5.75 31.25
CA GLY A 4 -38.76 -4.81 30.21
C GLY A 4 -38.20 -5.49 28.97
N ASN A 5 -38.76 -5.11 27.82
CA ASN A 5 -38.12 -5.24 26.51
C ASN A 5 -36.89 -4.31 26.46
N VAL A 6 -35.72 -4.84 26.81
CA VAL A 6 -34.41 -4.27 26.48
C VAL A 6 -33.73 -5.27 25.54
N CYS A 7 -33.29 -4.99 24.31
CA CYS A 7 -33.43 -3.89 23.38
C CYS A 7 -32.86 -4.44 22.04
N GLY A 8 -33.69 -4.99 21.16
CA GLY A 8 -33.26 -5.52 19.86
C GLY A 8 -32.59 -4.46 18.96
N ILE A 9 -32.99 -3.19 19.15
CA ILE A 9 -32.40 -2.03 18.48
C ILE A 9 -30.97 -1.77 18.96
N GLY A 10 -30.69 -1.95 20.24
CA GLY A 10 -29.35 -1.77 20.82
C GLY A 10 -28.36 -2.82 20.30
N HIS A 11 -28.81 -4.07 20.15
CA HIS A 11 -28.02 -5.13 19.55
C HIS A 11 -27.76 -4.86 18.06
N ALA A 12 -28.79 -4.51 17.28
CA ALA A 12 -28.65 -4.17 15.86
C ALA A 12 -27.74 -2.96 15.61
N LEU A 13 -27.80 -1.92 16.46
CA LEU A 13 -26.90 -0.77 16.40
C LEU A 13 -25.45 -1.15 16.78
N CYS A 14 -25.25 -2.09 17.70
CA CYS A 14 -23.93 -2.61 18.03
C CYS A 14 -23.33 -3.38 16.85
N THR A 15 -24.08 -4.33 16.27
CA THR A 15 -23.65 -5.09 15.10
C THR A 15 -23.37 -4.19 13.90
N LYS A 16 -24.21 -3.17 13.65
CA LYS A 16 -23.98 -2.20 12.57
C LYS A 16 -22.73 -1.37 12.82
N ARG A 17 -22.46 -0.95 14.06
CA ARG A 17 -21.22 -0.22 14.42
C ARG A 17 -19.99 -1.10 14.30
N GLU A 18 -20.07 -2.38 14.66
CA GLU A 18 -18.97 -3.34 14.50
C GLU A 18 -18.67 -3.58 13.03
N GLN A 19 -19.69 -3.77 12.20
CA GLN A 19 -19.54 -3.90 10.76
C GLN A 19 -18.90 -2.64 10.15
N GLN A 20 -19.39 -1.45 10.51
CA GLN A 20 -18.80 -0.18 10.05
C GLN A 20 -17.33 -0.03 10.43
N LYS A 21 -16.94 -0.48 11.63
CA LYS A 21 -15.52 -0.48 12.04
C LYS A 21 -14.69 -1.46 11.22
N LYS A 22 -15.25 -2.63 10.90
CA LYS A 22 -14.60 -3.64 10.07
C LYS A 22 -14.40 -3.13 8.64
N ASP A 23 -15.45 -2.58 8.03
CA ASP A 23 -15.41 -2.01 6.68
C ASP A 23 -14.41 -0.84 6.59
N HIS A 24 -14.41 0.03 7.60
CA HIS A 24 -13.44 1.13 7.70
C HIS A 24 -12.00 0.61 7.79
N TYR A 25 -11.77 -0.39 8.65
CA TYR A 25 -10.46 -1.03 8.78
C TYR A 25 -9.98 -1.62 7.45
N GLU A 26 -10.81 -2.40 6.76
CA GLU A 26 -10.48 -3.01 5.48
C GLU A 26 -10.19 -1.96 4.40
N THR A 27 -10.98 -0.88 4.36
CA THR A 27 -10.79 0.25 3.42
C THR A 27 -9.46 0.96 3.64
N MET A 28 -9.08 1.22 4.90
CA MET A 28 -7.82 1.88 5.23
C MET A 28 -6.62 1.03 4.84
N VAL A 29 -6.69 -0.27 5.08
CA VAL A 29 -5.64 -1.22 4.73
C VAL A 29 -5.47 -1.34 3.21
N ALA A 30 -6.58 -1.48 2.48
CA ALA A 30 -6.59 -1.48 1.02
C ALA A 30 -6.04 -0.17 0.42
N SER A 31 -6.34 0.96 1.06
CA SER A 31 -5.79 2.27 0.67
C SER A 31 -4.28 2.34 0.88
N GLY A 32 -3.78 1.84 2.02
CA GLY A 32 -2.34 1.75 2.30
C GLY A 32 -1.59 0.95 1.23
N LEU A 33 -2.14 -0.21 0.84
CA LEU A 33 -1.57 -1.02 -0.24
C LEU A 33 -1.59 -0.27 -1.58
N SER A 34 -2.73 0.30 -1.95
CA SER A 34 -2.91 0.99 -3.25
C SER A 34 -2.02 2.21 -3.39
N TRP A 35 -1.91 3.03 -2.34
CA TRP A 35 -1.00 4.18 -2.31
C TRP A 35 0.45 3.73 -2.47
N THR A 36 0.84 2.70 -1.73
CA THR A 36 2.21 2.17 -1.81
C THR A 36 2.51 1.66 -3.21
N MET A 37 1.67 0.78 -3.75
CA MET A 37 1.84 0.22 -5.10
C MET A 37 1.91 1.30 -6.17
N THR A 38 1.10 2.35 -6.06
CA THR A 38 1.16 3.52 -6.95
C THR A 38 2.55 4.15 -6.93
N LEU A 39 3.09 4.47 -5.76
CA LEU A 39 4.40 5.12 -5.67
C LEU A 39 5.52 4.21 -6.15
N LEU A 40 5.46 2.91 -5.83
CA LEU A 40 6.44 1.94 -6.30
C LEU A 40 6.41 1.83 -7.83
N PHE A 41 5.22 1.74 -8.42
CA PHE A 41 5.05 1.63 -9.87
C PHE A 41 5.43 2.91 -10.60
N MET A 42 5.17 4.09 -10.03
CA MET A 42 5.66 5.36 -10.58
C MET A 42 7.19 5.38 -10.65
N VAL A 43 7.88 4.98 -9.57
CA VAL A 43 9.35 4.88 -9.60
C VAL A 43 9.84 3.88 -10.65
N LEU A 44 9.21 2.72 -10.75
CA LEU A 44 9.56 1.70 -11.74
C LEU A 44 9.35 2.21 -13.17
N HIS A 45 8.25 2.91 -13.41
CA HIS A 45 7.92 3.50 -14.69
C HIS A 45 8.92 4.59 -15.07
N ASP A 46 9.07 5.62 -14.24
CA ASP A 46 9.82 6.83 -14.58
C ASP A 46 11.33 6.58 -14.61
N LYS A 47 11.84 5.89 -13.58
CA LYS A 47 13.28 5.70 -13.41
C LYS A 47 13.81 4.50 -14.18
N TYR A 48 13.05 3.41 -14.20
CA TYR A 48 13.51 2.13 -14.73
C TYR A 48 12.82 1.72 -16.03
N ARG A 49 11.94 2.56 -16.57
CA ARG A 49 11.23 2.35 -17.84
C ARG A 49 10.43 1.05 -17.84
N PHE A 50 9.84 0.70 -16.70
CA PHE A 50 8.91 -0.41 -16.64
C PHE A 50 7.60 0.02 -17.32
N GLY A 51 7.37 -0.49 -18.52
CA GLY A 51 6.06 -0.38 -19.16
C GLY A 51 5.04 -1.35 -18.58
N ARG A 52 3.80 -1.27 -19.07
CA ARG A 52 2.63 -2.06 -18.65
C ARG A 52 2.93 -3.54 -18.36
N ASN A 53 3.62 -4.23 -19.26
CA ASN A 53 3.86 -5.67 -19.10
C ASN A 53 4.78 -6.01 -17.93
N ARG A 54 5.81 -5.20 -17.67
CA ARG A 54 6.72 -5.42 -16.54
C ARG A 54 6.05 -5.06 -15.21
N LEU A 55 5.25 -3.99 -15.18
CA LEU A 55 4.46 -3.64 -14.00
C LEU A 55 3.43 -4.72 -13.70
N LYS A 56 2.75 -5.25 -14.72
CA LYS A 56 1.85 -6.40 -14.59
C LYS A 56 2.59 -7.62 -14.03
N ALA A 57 3.78 -7.94 -14.52
CA ALA A 57 4.56 -9.06 -13.98
C ALA A 57 4.95 -8.86 -12.50
N VAL A 58 5.20 -7.63 -12.06
CA VAL A 58 5.38 -7.33 -10.62
C VAL A 58 4.07 -7.56 -9.87
N MET A 59 2.93 -7.12 -10.40
CA MET A 59 1.62 -7.37 -9.77
C MET A 59 1.27 -8.86 -9.70
N ASP A 60 1.55 -9.61 -10.76
CA ASP A 60 1.35 -11.06 -10.82
C ASP A 60 2.23 -11.76 -9.76
N PHE A 61 3.44 -11.24 -9.49
CA PHE A 61 4.28 -11.73 -8.39
C PHE A 61 3.61 -11.54 -7.02
N PHE A 62 2.93 -10.42 -6.77
CA PHE A 62 2.11 -10.26 -5.55
C PHE A 62 0.99 -11.30 -5.49
N ASN A 63 0.27 -11.51 -6.59
CA ASN A 63 -0.83 -12.47 -6.64
C ASN A 63 -0.37 -13.91 -6.41
N THR A 64 0.84 -14.28 -6.87
CA THR A 64 1.40 -15.62 -6.58
C THR A 64 1.66 -15.83 -5.10
N ILE A 65 2.08 -14.79 -4.38
CA ILE A 65 2.32 -14.88 -2.93
C ILE A 65 1.01 -15.15 -2.19
N ASP A 66 -0.07 -14.46 -2.59
CA ASP A 66 -1.39 -14.63 -1.97
C ASP A 66 -2.05 -15.96 -2.35
N ALA A 67 -1.89 -16.41 -3.59
CA ALA A 67 -2.51 -17.63 -4.10
C ALA A 67 -1.82 -18.92 -3.63
N ASP A 68 -0.49 -18.92 -3.55
CA ASP A 68 0.25 -20.14 -3.30
C ASP A 68 0.11 -20.63 -1.85
N GLY A 69 -0.24 -19.77 -0.89
CA GLY A 69 -0.51 -20.12 0.52
C GLY A 69 0.61 -20.88 1.25
N THR A 70 1.73 -21.11 0.56
CA THR A 70 2.86 -21.97 0.93
C THR A 70 4.02 -21.16 1.49
N GLN A 71 3.96 -19.84 1.39
CA GLN A 71 4.97 -18.99 1.98
C GLN A 71 4.93 -19.13 3.51
N PRO A 72 6.06 -19.44 4.15
CA PRO A 72 6.10 -19.63 5.59
C PRO A 72 5.66 -18.35 6.30
N GLN A 73 5.01 -18.50 7.45
CA GLN A 73 4.65 -17.36 8.29
C GLN A 73 5.90 -16.51 8.56
N GLY A 74 5.83 -15.21 8.24
CA GLY A 74 6.97 -14.31 8.38
C GLY A 74 7.97 -14.29 7.21
N PHE A 75 7.64 -14.85 6.04
CA PHE A 75 8.49 -14.78 4.84
C PHE A 75 8.95 -13.36 4.49
N VAL A 76 8.09 -12.35 4.70
CA VAL A 76 8.42 -10.93 4.49
C VAL A 76 9.61 -10.50 5.36
N LEU A 77 9.72 -11.01 6.60
CA LEU A 77 10.85 -10.71 7.48
C LEU A 77 12.14 -11.38 6.99
N LEU A 78 12.04 -12.62 6.48
CA LEU A 78 13.18 -13.31 5.87
C LEU A 78 13.69 -12.57 4.63
N TRP A 79 12.77 -12.13 3.77
CA TRP A 79 13.10 -11.35 2.58
C TRP A 79 13.69 -10.00 2.93
N ARG A 80 13.12 -9.31 3.93
CA ARG A 80 13.66 -8.06 4.47
C ARG A 80 15.10 -8.21 4.92
N ASP A 81 15.40 -9.22 5.73
CA ASP A 81 16.74 -9.42 6.29
C ASP A 81 17.75 -9.80 5.19
N MET A 82 17.32 -10.60 4.20
CA MET A 82 18.13 -10.92 3.04
C MET A 82 18.39 -9.69 2.16
N LEU A 83 17.38 -8.86 1.92
CA LEU A 83 17.52 -7.61 1.18
C LEU A 83 18.44 -6.63 1.90
N ASP A 84 18.35 -6.55 3.23
CA ASP A 84 19.17 -5.68 4.09
C ASP A 84 20.66 -6.00 3.93
N ALA A 85 21.00 -7.29 3.96
CA ALA A 85 22.36 -7.78 3.67
C ALA A 85 22.82 -7.45 2.24
N ASN A 86 21.90 -7.16 1.31
CA ASN A 86 22.16 -6.91 -0.10
C ASN A 86 21.94 -5.46 -0.52
N GLY A 87 21.88 -4.52 0.44
CA GLY A 87 21.89 -3.08 0.17
C GLY A 87 20.52 -2.40 0.11
N PHE A 88 19.46 -3.10 0.47
CA PHE A 88 18.21 -2.47 0.88
C PHE A 88 18.38 -1.95 2.31
N GLU A 89 17.80 -0.81 2.65
CA GLU A 89 17.89 -0.23 3.99
C GLU A 89 16.60 -0.50 4.77
N ARG A 90 16.62 -1.44 5.73
CA ARG A 90 15.44 -1.79 6.53
C ARG A 90 14.83 -0.58 7.24
N MET A 91 15.65 0.17 7.98
CA MET A 91 15.19 1.30 8.81
C MET A 91 14.55 2.40 7.96
N LYS A 92 15.03 2.59 6.73
CA LYS A 92 14.46 3.55 5.78
C LYS A 92 13.07 3.12 5.35
N THR A 93 12.86 1.85 5.06
CA THR A 93 11.52 1.31 4.71
C THR A 93 10.53 1.49 5.85
N GLU A 94 10.92 1.19 7.09
CA GLU A 94 10.06 1.40 8.27
C GLU A 94 9.68 2.89 8.44
N TYR A 95 10.66 3.78 8.26
CA TYR A 95 10.44 5.23 8.31
C TYR A 95 9.51 5.73 7.20
N LEU A 96 9.68 5.24 5.97
CA LEU A 96 8.81 5.59 4.84
C LEU A 96 7.40 5.06 5.05
N ALA A 97 7.25 3.84 5.58
CA ALA A 97 5.96 3.25 5.88
C ALA A 97 5.21 4.06 6.96
N GLU A 98 5.90 4.46 8.02
CA GLU A 98 5.32 5.33 9.04
C GLU A 98 4.88 6.68 8.44
N LYS A 99 5.70 7.28 7.60
CA LYS A 99 5.40 8.59 6.99
C LYS A 99 4.20 8.52 6.06
N LEU A 100 4.15 7.52 5.18
CA LEU A 100 3.03 7.32 4.26
C LEU A 100 1.74 6.98 5.03
N ARG A 101 1.83 6.14 6.07
CA ARG A 101 0.72 5.87 6.97
C ARG A 101 0.18 7.15 7.62
N ARG A 102 1.05 8.02 8.14
CA ARG A 102 0.62 9.29 8.75
C ARG A 102 -0.10 10.19 7.74
N ALA A 103 0.35 10.21 6.49
CA ALA A 103 -0.30 10.96 5.42
C ALA A 103 -1.70 10.40 5.07
N LEU A 104 -1.85 9.07 5.08
CA LEU A 104 -3.12 8.38 4.81
C LEU A 104 -4.11 8.50 5.97
N LEU A 105 -3.64 8.26 7.20
CA LEU A 105 -4.47 8.06 8.40
C LEU A 105 -4.51 9.28 9.33
N ASP A 106 -4.27 10.51 8.86
CA ASP A 106 -4.04 11.76 9.62
C ASP A 106 -4.75 11.90 11.00
N ARG A 107 -5.95 11.34 11.19
CA ARG A 107 -6.75 11.40 12.44
C ARG A 107 -7.15 10.05 13.05
N GLU A 108 -6.69 8.93 12.51
CA GLU A 108 -7.02 7.60 13.03
C GLU A 108 -6.40 7.40 14.41
N ARG A 109 -7.18 6.77 15.31
CA ARG A 109 -6.77 6.49 16.70
C ARG A 109 -6.76 5.00 17.01
N ASP A 110 -7.35 4.17 16.17
CA ASP A 110 -7.29 2.73 16.32
C ASP A 110 -5.86 2.22 16.09
N LYS A 111 -5.23 1.77 17.18
CA LYS A 111 -3.88 1.21 17.17
C LYS A 111 -3.75 0.01 16.24
N ARG A 112 -4.78 -0.83 16.12
CA ARG A 112 -4.74 -2.01 15.23
C ARG A 112 -4.69 -1.57 13.76
N CYS A 113 -5.55 -0.62 13.38
CA CYS A 113 -5.55 -0.05 12.04
C CYS A 113 -4.20 0.63 11.72
N ILE A 114 -3.67 1.40 12.66
CA ILE A 114 -2.37 2.07 12.53
C ILE A 114 -1.24 1.06 12.27
N VAL A 115 -1.10 0.05 13.13
CA VAL A 115 -0.02 -0.94 13.02
C VAL A 115 -0.16 -1.74 11.74
N HIS A 116 -1.36 -2.27 11.47
CA HIS A 116 -1.55 -3.14 10.31
C HIS A 116 -1.38 -2.40 8.98
N THR A 117 -1.82 -1.14 8.90
CA THR A 117 -1.60 -0.30 7.71
C THR A 117 -0.10 -0.06 7.50
N GLN A 118 0.67 0.19 8.57
CA GLN A 118 2.12 0.35 8.47
C GLN A 118 2.79 -0.93 7.96
N ASP A 119 2.40 -2.08 8.50
CA ASP A 119 2.95 -3.38 8.13
C ASP A 119 2.67 -3.72 6.66
N ILE A 120 1.48 -3.39 6.17
CA ILE A 120 1.10 -3.58 4.77
C ILE A 120 1.91 -2.67 3.84
N ILE A 121 2.11 -1.40 4.22
CA ILE A 121 2.95 -0.48 3.45
C ILE A 121 4.40 -0.99 3.40
N ALA A 122 4.99 -1.35 4.55
CA ALA A 122 6.35 -1.88 4.61
C ALA A 122 6.48 -3.20 3.84
N GLY A 123 5.50 -4.09 3.99
CA GLY A 123 5.42 -5.37 3.31
C GLY A 123 5.41 -5.20 1.79
N ALA A 124 4.59 -4.29 1.25
CA ALA A 124 4.54 -4.03 -0.19
C ALA A 124 5.89 -3.51 -0.74
N MET A 125 6.59 -2.65 0.01
CA MET A 125 7.94 -2.19 -0.36
C MET A 125 8.95 -3.35 -0.39
N ILE A 126 8.90 -4.24 0.61
CA ILE A 126 9.78 -5.41 0.72
C ILE A 126 9.50 -6.41 -0.40
N VAL A 127 8.24 -6.76 -0.63
CA VAL A 127 7.83 -7.71 -1.68
C VAL A 127 8.25 -7.19 -3.06
N THR A 128 8.04 -5.90 -3.33
CA THR A 128 8.48 -5.29 -4.58
C THR A 128 9.99 -5.33 -4.72
N ALA A 129 10.74 -4.92 -3.68
CA ALA A 129 12.20 -4.96 -3.70
C ALA A 129 12.75 -6.39 -3.90
N TYR A 130 12.09 -7.39 -3.29
CA TYR A 130 12.43 -8.79 -3.46
C TYR A 130 12.18 -9.28 -4.90
N CYS A 131 11.04 -8.91 -5.49
CA CYS A 131 10.75 -9.18 -6.90
C CYS A 131 11.83 -8.55 -7.81
N LEU A 132 12.19 -7.30 -7.58
CA LEU A 132 13.23 -6.60 -8.34
C LEU A 132 14.59 -7.28 -8.19
N TYR A 133 14.92 -7.77 -6.99
CA TYR A 133 16.16 -8.48 -6.71
C TYR A 133 16.25 -9.84 -7.41
N THR A 134 15.19 -10.64 -7.31
CA THR A 134 15.17 -12.03 -7.78
C THR A 134 14.87 -12.14 -9.28
N VAL A 135 13.86 -11.40 -9.78
CA VAL A 135 13.39 -11.49 -11.16
C VAL A 135 14.15 -10.54 -12.09
N TYR A 136 14.40 -9.30 -11.63
CA TYR A 136 14.98 -8.24 -12.47
C TYR A 136 16.46 -7.97 -12.21
N GLY A 137 17.10 -8.78 -11.35
CA GLY A 137 18.53 -8.70 -11.07
C GLY A 137 18.98 -7.39 -10.43
N PHE A 138 18.09 -6.69 -9.71
CA PHE A 138 18.51 -5.53 -8.93
C PHE A 138 19.51 -5.99 -7.87
N ARG A 139 20.54 -5.19 -7.65
CA ARG A 139 21.58 -5.42 -6.64
C ARG A 139 21.74 -4.13 -5.83
N LYS A 140 22.60 -4.17 -4.81
CA LYS A 140 22.88 -3.09 -3.85
C LYS A 140 22.61 -1.67 -4.36
N LYS A 141 23.34 -1.21 -5.37
CA LYS A 141 23.18 0.16 -5.89
C LYS A 141 21.75 0.43 -6.41
N ARG A 142 21.19 -0.48 -7.20
CA ARG A 142 19.85 -0.28 -7.78
C ARG A 142 18.74 -0.38 -6.74
N LEU A 143 18.90 -1.21 -5.70
CA LEU A 143 17.96 -1.31 -4.58
C LEU A 143 17.98 -0.05 -3.71
N HIS A 144 19.18 0.44 -3.40
CA HIS A 144 19.36 1.69 -2.67
C HIS A 144 18.79 2.89 -3.46
N ASP A 145 19.13 2.99 -4.75
CA ASP A 145 18.60 4.04 -5.65
C ASP A 145 17.06 3.97 -5.71
N PHE A 146 16.49 2.76 -5.82
CA PHE A 146 15.05 2.55 -5.82
C PHE A 146 14.40 3.08 -4.54
N GLN A 147 14.92 2.73 -3.36
CA GLN A 147 14.40 3.26 -2.09
C GLN A 147 14.55 4.78 -1.96
N ALA A 148 15.60 5.36 -2.52
CA ALA A 148 15.77 6.82 -2.55
C ALA A 148 14.67 7.49 -3.40
N TYR A 149 14.39 6.97 -4.60
CA TYR A 149 13.31 7.52 -5.43
C TYR A 149 11.92 7.32 -4.81
N VAL A 150 11.68 6.16 -4.16
CA VAL A 150 10.43 5.93 -3.41
C VAL A 150 10.31 6.93 -2.26
N SER A 151 11.42 7.18 -1.56
CA SER A 151 11.47 8.20 -0.50
C SER A 151 11.02 9.56 -1.02
N ASP A 152 11.57 10.02 -2.15
CA ASP A 152 11.23 11.31 -2.73
C ASP A 152 9.71 11.44 -3.00
N LEU A 153 9.11 10.43 -3.63
CA LEU A 153 7.66 10.44 -3.88
C LEU A 153 6.83 10.39 -2.58
N VAL A 154 7.23 9.60 -1.59
CA VAL A 154 6.58 9.56 -0.27
C VAL A 154 6.64 10.95 0.40
N TYR A 155 7.74 11.68 0.26
CA TYR A 155 7.85 13.04 0.79
C TYR A 155 6.89 14.02 0.12
N LEU A 156 6.76 13.96 -1.22
CA LEU A 156 5.83 14.81 -1.97
C LEU A 156 4.38 14.59 -1.52
N VAL A 157 3.97 13.32 -1.39
CA VAL A 157 2.63 12.97 -0.92
C VAL A 157 2.43 13.37 0.54
N ALA A 158 3.39 13.07 1.42
CA ALA A 158 3.26 13.37 2.85
C ALA A 158 3.21 14.86 3.16
N LYS A 159 3.88 15.69 2.36
CA LYS A 159 3.80 17.15 2.46
C LYS A 159 2.59 17.75 1.75
N LYS A 160 1.77 16.93 1.09
CA LYS A 160 0.63 17.35 0.27
C LYS A 160 1.05 18.30 -0.87
N GLU A 161 2.29 18.16 -1.36
CA GLU A 161 2.79 18.92 -2.51
C GLU A 161 2.20 18.36 -3.81
N ILE A 162 2.06 17.03 -3.89
CA ILE A 162 1.37 16.33 -4.98
C ILE A 162 0.40 15.33 -4.35
N PRO A 163 -0.90 15.38 -4.66
CA PRO A 163 -1.86 14.40 -4.16
C PRO A 163 -1.59 13.03 -4.79
N ILE A 164 -1.82 11.96 -4.02
CA ILE A 164 -1.64 10.59 -4.51
C ILE A 164 -2.46 10.29 -5.78
N TRP A 165 -3.60 10.97 -5.93
CA TRP A 165 -4.55 10.80 -7.03
C TRP A 165 -3.92 11.15 -8.37
N ASP A 166 -3.01 12.13 -8.41
CA ASP A 166 -2.31 12.53 -9.64
C ASP A 166 -1.38 11.39 -10.09
N PHE A 167 -0.65 10.77 -9.15
CA PHE A 167 0.18 9.60 -9.45
C PHE A 167 -0.65 8.39 -9.92
N MET A 168 -1.80 8.15 -9.29
CA MET A 168 -2.71 7.08 -9.70
C MET A 168 -3.25 7.33 -11.13
N GLU A 169 -3.60 8.57 -11.44
CA GLU A 169 -4.07 8.97 -12.77
C GLU A 169 -2.97 8.83 -13.83
N CYS A 170 -1.73 9.20 -13.53
CA CYS A 170 -0.59 9.00 -14.43
C CYS A 170 -0.40 7.52 -14.77
N LEU A 171 -0.38 6.63 -13.76
CA LEU A 171 -0.26 5.19 -14.01
C LEU A 171 -1.43 4.62 -14.82
N TYR A 172 -2.65 5.11 -14.58
CA TYR A 172 -3.81 4.70 -15.37
C TYR A 172 -3.65 5.10 -16.84
N ARG A 173 -3.31 6.36 -17.13
CA ARG A 173 -3.19 6.86 -18.50
C ARG A 173 -2.02 6.26 -19.26
N GLU A 174 -0.88 6.11 -18.61
CA GLU A 174 0.36 5.68 -19.28
C GLU A 174 0.53 4.16 -19.31
N CYS A 175 0.10 3.48 -18.24
CA CYS A 175 0.31 2.04 -18.07
C CYS A 175 -0.97 1.21 -18.08
N GLY A 176 -2.16 1.83 -18.08
CA GLY A 176 -3.44 1.12 -18.03
C GLY A 176 -3.62 0.30 -16.76
N ILE A 177 -3.06 0.77 -15.63
CA ILE A 177 -3.20 0.13 -14.32
C ILE A 177 -4.43 0.72 -13.64
N GLU A 178 -5.48 -0.10 -13.53
CA GLU A 178 -6.71 0.27 -12.86
C GLU A 178 -6.59 0.05 -11.35
N GLN A 179 -7.18 0.98 -10.59
CA GLN A 179 -7.24 0.90 -9.14
C GLN A 179 -8.66 1.27 -8.70
N ASP A 180 -9.32 0.39 -7.96
CA ASP A 180 -10.73 0.57 -7.57
C ASP A 180 -10.93 1.87 -6.78
N ILE A 181 -9.96 2.24 -5.95
CA ILE A 181 -9.99 3.47 -5.14
C ILE A 181 -9.97 4.72 -6.04
N LEU A 182 -9.24 4.69 -7.15
CA LEU A 182 -9.22 5.80 -8.12
C LEU A 182 -10.58 5.93 -8.83
N THR A 183 -11.17 4.80 -9.22
CA THR A 183 -12.50 4.76 -9.86
C THR A 183 -13.56 5.35 -8.93
N GLU A 184 -13.54 4.93 -7.67
CA GLU A 184 -14.46 5.45 -6.66
C GLU A 184 -14.24 6.93 -6.36
N TYR A 185 -12.98 7.37 -6.27
CA TYR A 185 -12.64 8.78 -6.10
C TYR A 185 -13.19 9.64 -7.24
N LYS A 186 -12.97 9.23 -8.49
CA LYS A 186 -13.49 9.94 -9.67
C LYS A 186 -15.02 9.99 -9.71
N ARG A 187 -15.69 8.93 -9.24
CA ARG A 187 -17.16 8.88 -9.14
C ARG A 187 -17.70 9.95 -8.19
N ILE A 188 -17.00 10.22 -7.10
CA ILE A 188 -17.42 11.18 -6.06
C ILE A 188 -17.01 12.62 -6.41
N HIS A 189 -15.77 12.80 -6.89
CA HIS A 189 -15.14 14.11 -7.04
C HIS A 189 -15.02 14.61 -8.48
N GLY A 190 -15.32 13.77 -9.47
CA GLY A 190 -15.13 14.07 -10.89
C GLY A 190 -13.74 13.66 -11.41
N PRO A 191 -13.47 13.90 -12.71
CA PRO A 191 -12.21 13.52 -13.33
C PRO A 191 -11.02 14.32 -12.78
N ILE A 192 -9.86 13.69 -12.72
CA ILE A 192 -8.60 14.33 -12.36
C ILE A 192 -8.00 14.98 -13.60
N VAL A 193 -7.68 16.28 -13.50
CA VAL A 193 -7.01 17.04 -14.56
C VAL A 193 -5.57 17.25 -14.13
N ILE A 194 -4.68 16.50 -14.78
CA ILE A 194 -3.20 16.57 -14.69
C ILE A 194 -2.64 17.08 -16.01
#